data_AF-A0A1S3NA14-F1
#
_entry.id   AF-A0A1S3NA14-F1
#
_cell.length_a   1.000
_cell.length_b   1.000
_cell.length_c   1.000
_cell.angle_alpha   90.00
_cell.angle_beta   90.00
_cell.angle_gamma   90.00
#
_symmetry.space_group_name_H-M   'P 1'
#
loop_
_entity.id
_entity.type
_entity.pdbx_description
1 polymer ?
#
loop_
_entity_poly.entity_id
_entity_poly.type
_entity_poly.pdbx_seq_one_letter_code
_entity_poly.pdbx_strand_id
1 'polypeptide(L)'
;MATLTIILLVSTVFAPGDAMKRPKTPCERARDAVINGPPGVYVPTCDCQGEYTPEQHWGSTGSSWCVTRTGQKIPGTETPPGTASVKCACSGAR
;
A
#
# COMPACT_ATOMS: atom_id res chain seq x y z
N MET A 1 49.89 17.55 -2.89
CA MET A 1 48.65 18.33 -2.68
C MET A 1 47.74 18.28 -3.91
N ALA A 2 47.57 17.12 -4.55
CA ALA A 2 46.70 16.94 -5.72
C ALA A 2 45.70 15.78 -5.54
N THR A 3 45.70 15.15 -4.36
CA THR A 3 44.82 14.02 -4.02
C THR A 3 43.49 14.49 -3.42
N LEU A 4 43.50 15.58 -2.65
CA LEU A 4 42.29 16.15 -2.02
C LEU A 4 41.30 16.76 -3.04
N THR A 5 41.79 17.37 -4.12
CA THR A 5 40.92 17.96 -5.16
C THR A 5 40.22 16.90 -6.00
N ILE A 6 40.88 15.76 -6.27
CA ILE A 6 40.29 14.66 -7.03
C ILE A 6 39.20 13.95 -6.21
N ILE A 7 39.43 13.70 -4.92
CA ILE A 7 38.46 13.02 -4.02
C ILE A 7 37.14 13.82 -3.91
N LEU A 8 37.21 15.15 -3.83
CA LEU A 8 36.02 16.02 -3.78
C LEU A 8 35.19 15.96 -5.08
N LEU A 9 35.84 15.76 -6.23
CA LEU A 9 35.16 15.61 -7.52
C LEU A 9 34.48 14.23 -7.65
N VAL A 10 35.07 13.15 -7.11
CA VAL A 10 34.42 11.83 -7.14
C VAL A 10 33.22 11.74 -6.19
N SER A 11 33.29 12.42 -5.03
CA SER A 11 32.19 12.48 -4.05
C SER A 11 30.95 13.26 -4.54
N THR A 12 31.08 14.12 -5.55
CA THR A 12 29.95 14.83 -6.17
C THR A 12 29.33 14.08 -7.35
N VAL A 13 29.99 13.03 -7.86
CA VAL A 13 29.53 12.23 -9.01
C VAL A 13 28.91 10.89 -8.57
N PHE A 14 29.22 10.40 -7.37
CA PHE A 14 28.53 9.25 -6.77
C PHE A 14 27.40 9.71 -5.85
N ALA A 15 26.27 10.11 -6.44
CA ALA A 15 25.02 10.15 -5.70
C ALA A 15 24.73 8.74 -5.15
N PRO A 16 24.64 8.53 -3.83
CA PRO A 16 24.32 7.24 -3.27
C PRO A 16 22.85 6.93 -3.57
N GLY A 17 22.64 6.04 -4.54
CA GLY A 17 21.43 5.25 -4.68
C GLY A 17 20.12 6.01 -4.62
N ASP A 18 19.64 6.46 -5.78
CA ASP A 18 18.22 6.27 -6.07
C ASP A 18 17.98 4.77 -6.11
N ALA A 19 17.75 4.20 -4.92
CA ALA A 19 17.38 2.81 -4.73
C ALA A 19 16.29 2.51 -5.75
N MET A 20 16.49 1.45 -6.51
CA MET A 20 15.59 0.95 -7.54
C MET A 20 14.25 0.57 -6.89
N LYS A 21 13.42 1.57 -6.57
CA LYS A 21 12.11 1.37 -5.95
C LYS A 21 11.26 0.69 -7.00
N ARG A 22 10.88 -0.55 -6.73
CA ARG A 22 9.91 -1.29 -7.53
C ARG A 22 8.72 -0.38 -7.85
N PRO A 23 8.19 -0.41 -9.08
CA PRO A 23 6.98 0.34 -9.42
C PRO A 23 5.86 0.03 -8.42
N LYS A 24 5.22 1.08 -7.90
CA LYS A 24 4.12 0.93 -6.94
C LYS A 24 2.96 0.17 -7.57
N THR A 25 2.36 -0.76 -6.84
CA THR A 25 1.15 -1.49 -7.26
C THR A 25 -0.09 -0.59 -7.24
N PRO A 26 -1.23 -1.04 -7.80
CA PRO A 26 -2.49 -0.31 -7.68
C PRO A 26 -2.91 -0.02 -6.23
N CYS A 27 -2.77 -0.99 -5.31
CA CYS A 27 -3.12 -0.78 -3.91
C CYS A 27 -2.19 0.24 -3.22
N GLU A 28 -0.88 0.13 -3.44
CA GLU A 28 0.10 1.06 -2.88
C GLU A 28 -0.14 2.49 -3.37
N ARG A 29 -0.45 2.68 -4.66
CA ARG A 29 -0.81 3.99 -5.20
C ARG A 29 -2.09 4.54 -4.57
N ALA A 30 -3.11 3.69 -4.39
CA ALA A 30 -4.37 4.10 -3.78
C ALA A 30 -4.17 4.50 -2.31
N ARG A 31 -3.39 3.74 -1.55
CA ARG A 31 -2.98 4.06 -0.17
C ARG A 31 -2.28 5.41 -0.10
N ASP A 32 -1.25 5.60 -0.92
CA ASP A 32 -0.41 6.80 -0.87
C ASP A 32 -1.18 8.07 -1.28
N ALA A 33 -2.22 7.94 -2.12
CA ALA A 33 -3.09 9.04 -2.50
C ALA A 33 -3.93 9.58 -1.33
N VAL A 34 -4.18 8.77 -0.30
CA VAL A 34 -5.08 9.10 0.82
C VAL A 34 -4.41 9.13 2.19
N ILE A 35 -3.16 8.66 2.30
CA ILE A 35 -2.47 8.53 3.60
C ILE A 35 -2.29 9.87 4.33
N ASN A 36 -2.16 10.97 3.59
CA ASN A 36 -2.09 12.33 4.12
C ASN A 36 -3.43 13.08 3.97
N GLY A 37 -4.51 12.35 3.73
CA GLY A 37 -5.85 12.90 3.60
C GLY A 37 -6.47 13.29 4.95
N PRO A 38 -7.71 13.82 4.92
CA PRO A 38 -8.45 14.13 6.14
C PRO A 38 -8.60 12.92 7.06
N PRO A 39 -8.69 13.12 8.38
CA PRO A 39 -8.94 12.02 9.30
C PRO A 39 -10.27 11.33 8.98
N GLY A 40 -10.26 10.00 9.07
CA GLY A 40 -11.45 9.18 8.85
C GLY A 40 -11.70 8.76 7.41
N VAL A 41 -10.84 9.12 6.45
CA VAL A 41 -10.85 8.51 5.12
C VAL A 41 -10.52 7.02 5.18
N TYR A 42 -11.06 6.26 4.23
CA TYR A 42 -10.69 4.87 4.04
C TYR A 42 -9.29 4.79 3.42
N VAL A 43 -8.39 4.04 4.06
CA VAL A 43 -7.05 3.75 3.56
C VAL A 43 -6.97 2.26 3.22
N PRO A 44 -6.75 1.89 1.94
CA PRO A 44 -6.69 0.48 1.56
C PRO A 44 -5.49 -0.23 2.17
N THR A 45 -5.72 -1.46 2.61
CA THR A 45 -4.70 -2.34 3.16
C THR A 45 -4.13 -3.21 2.06
N CYS A 46 -2.79 -3.24 1.96
CA CYS A 46 -2.08 -4.02 0.95
C CYS A 46 -1.17 -5.05 1.62
N ASP A 47 -1.00 -6.20 0.99
CA ASP A 47 -0.13 -7.27 1.44
C ASP A 47 1.37 -6.99 1.12
N CYS A 48 2.24 -7.97 1.40
CA CYS A 48 3.68 -7.85 1.17
C CYS A 48 4.08 -7.78 -0.32
N GLN A 49 3.21 -8.19 -1.23
CA GLN A 49 3.38 -8.03 -2.68
C GLN A 49 2.86 -6.67 -3.17
N GLY A 50 2.15 -5.93 -2.30
CA GLY A 50 1.45 -4.71 -2.62
C GLY A 50 0.07 -4.96 -3.24
N GLU A 51 -0.45 -6.18 -3.22
CA GLU A 51 -1.82 -6.46 -3.67
C GLU A 51 -2.83 -6.11 -2.58
N TYR A 52 -4.12 -5.95 -2.91
CA TYR A 52 -5.15 -5.72 -1.90
C TYR A 52 -5.30 -6.95 -1.00
N THR A 53 -5.33 -6.74 0.32
CA THR A 53 -5.72 -7.81 1.24
C THR A 53 -7.17 -8.23 0.98
N PRO A 54 -7.52 -9.53 1.03
CA PRO A 54 -8.88 -10.00 0.72
C PRO A 54 -9.96 -9.35 1.58
N GLU A 55 -9.63 -9.05 2.84
CA GLU A 55 -10.47 -8.25 3.73
C GLU A 55 -9.93 -6.82 3.79
N GLN A 56 -10.83 -5.85 3.71
CA GLN A 56 -10.56 -4.43 3.89
C GLN A 56 -11.35 -3.91 5.08
N HIS A 57 -10.75 -3.01 5.84
CA HIS A 57 -11.38 -2.38 6.99
C HIS A 57 -11.43 -0.86 6.80
N TRP A 58 -12.53 -0.25 7.23
CA TRP A 58 -12.64 1.20 7.33
C TRP A 58 -12.70 1.60 8.80
N GLY A 59 -11.53 1.93 9.36
CA GLY A 59 -11.39 2.14 10.80
C GLY A 59 -12.31 3.20 11.40
N SER A 60 -12.65 4.27 10.67
CA SER A 60 -13.52 5.33 11.18
C SER A 60 -15.00 4.98 11.24
N THR A 61 -15.47 4.10 10.35
CA THR A 61 -16.85 3.59 10.37
C THR A 61 -16.95 2.25 11.09
N GLY A 62 -15.82 1.57 11.31
CA GLY A 62 -15.74 0.21 11.82
C GLY A 62 -16.34 -0.84 10.88
N SER A 63 -16.60 -0.49 9.63
CA SER A 63 -17.12 -1.44 8.63
C SER A 63 -15.98 -2.23 7.99
N SER A 64 -16.25 -3.48 7.63
CA SER A 64 -15.30 -4.34 6.92
C SER A 64 -15.97 -4.97 5.71
N TRP A 65 -15.21 -5.30 4.66
CA TRP A 65 -15.75 -5.97 3.46
C TRP A 65 -14.68 -6.78 2.74
N CYS A 66 -15.11 -7.70 1.88
CA CYS A 66 -14.19 -8.43 1.03
C CYS A 66 -13.94 -7.70 -0.29
N VAL A 67 -12.71 -7.83 -0.80
CA VAL A 67 -12.31 -7.33 -2.12
C VAL A 67 -11.64 -8.42 -2.96
N THR A 68 -11.64 -8.24 -4.28
CA THR A 68 -10.77 -8.99 -5.18
C THR A 68 -9.32 -8.52 -5.04
N ARG A 69 -8.37 -9.27 -5.63
CA ARG A 69 -6.96 -8.91 -5.63
C ARG A 69 -6.68 -7.52 -6.26
N THR A 70 -7.54 -7.07 -7.16
CA THR A 70 -7.46 -5.74 -7.79
C THR A 70 -8.15 -4.63 -6.98
N GLY A 71 -8.75 -4.95 -5.83
CA GLY A 71 -9.40 -3.99 -4.94
C GLY A 71 -10.89 -3.77 -5.21
N GLN A 72 -11.54 -4.63 -6.01
CA GLN A 72 -12.99 -4.51 -6.24
C GLN A 72 -13.78 -5.11 -5.07
N LYS A 73 -14.64 -4.29 -4.44
CA LYS A 73 -15.54 -4.75 -3.36
C LYS A 73 -16.49 -5.84 -3.87
N ILE A 74 -16.60 -6.92 -3.10
CA ILE A 74 -17.53 -8.03 -3.38
C ILE A 74 -18.90 -7.65 -2.79
N PRO A 75 -19.97 -7.59 -3.59
CA PRO A 75 -21.30 -7.25 -3.10
C PRO A 75 -21.78 -8.18 -1.97
N GLY A 76 -22.47 -7.63 -0.97
CA GLY A 76 -23.02 -8.41 0.15
C GLY A 76 -22.01 -8.86 1.21
N THR A 77 -20.73 -8.50 1.09
CA THR A 77 -19.69 -8.84 2.08
C THR A 77 -19.41 -7.74 3.10
N GLU A 78 -20.08 -6.59 2.97
CA GLU A 78 -19.93 -5.50 3.92
C GLU A 78 -20.62 -5.81 5.25
N THR A 79 -19.84 -5.75 6.33
CA THR A 79 -20.30 -5.99 7.69
C THR A 79 -20.21 -4.69 8.50
N PRO A 80 -21.27 -4.32 9.25
CA PRO A 80 -21.23 -3.17 10.12
C PRO A 80 -20.30 -3.40 11.34
N PRO A 81 -19.89 -2.32 12.03
CA PRO A 81 -19.13 -2.42 13.27
C PRO A 81 -19.78 -3.34 14.30
N GLY A 82 -18.95 -4.16 14.96
CA GLY A 82 -19.40 -5.11 15.98
C GLY A 82 -19.93 -6.46 15.45
N THR A 83 -19.89 -6.67 14.13
CA THR A 83 -20.23 -7.96 13.52
C THR A 83 -19.02 -8.90 13.53
N ALA A 84 -19.28 -10.21 13.51
CA ALA A 84 -18.22 -11.19 13.28
C ALA A 84 -17.48 -10.92 11.96
N SER A 85 -16.16 -11.12 11.95
CA SER A 85 -15.33 -10.94 10.75
C SER A 85 -15.80 -11.88 9.63
N VAL A 86 -15.96 -11.32 8.43
CA VAL A 86 -16.32 -12.07 7.24
C VAL A 86 -15.08 -12.84 6.75
N LYS A 87 -15.19 -14.16 6.58
CA LYS A 87 -14.07 -14.93 6.02
C LYS A 87 -13.91 -14.62 4.53
N CYS A 88 -13.04 -13.68 4.21
CA CYS A 88 -12.66 -13.39 2.83
C CYS A 88 -11.65 -14.43 2.33
N ALA A 89 -12.02 -15.19 1.31
CA ALA A 89 -11.07 -16.03 0.59
C ALA A 89 -10.31 -15.19 -0.45
N CYS A 90 -9.03 -15.50 -0.68
CA CYS A 90 -8.33 -15.01 -1.86
C CYS A 90 -9.09 -15.53 -3.10
N SER A 91 -9.72 -14.64 -3.84
CA SER A 91 -10.48 -14.96 -5.07
C SER A 91 -9.57 -15.32 -6.27
N GLY A 92 -8.42 -15.94 -6.00
CA GLY A 92 -7.37 -16.23 -6.98
C GLY A 92 -6.52 -17.43 -6.62
N ALA A 93 -7.09 -18.48 -6.01
CA ALA A 93 -6.46 -19.79 -6.03
C ALA A 93 -6.44 -20.29 -7.49
N ARG A 94 -5.24 -20.39 -8.08
CA ARG A 94 -5.02 -21.21 -9.27
C ARG A 94 -5.20 -22.68 -8.92
#